data_AF-A0A7V0V155-F1
#
_entry.id   AF-A0A7V0V155-F1
#
_cell.length_a   1.000
_cell.length_b   1.000
_cell.length_c   1.000
_cell.angle_alpha   90.00
_cell.angle_beta   90.00
_cell.angle_gamma   90.00
#
_symmetry.space_group_name_H-M   'P 1'
#
loop_
_entity.id
_entity.type
_entity.pdbx_description
1 polymer ?
#
loop_
_entity_poly.entity_id
_entity_poly.type
_entity_poly.pdbx_seq_one_letter_code
_entity_poly.pdbx_strand_id
1 'polypeptide(L)'
;MDALADAILASFAAGAHPLVVVSDPDGLLGDEAVLAGLVARGYRLVREADPVRLRYRVEQERPFSAERPLLVVTEGELRELPYDLWQQGQRLRLSLHELFPDLYYPLVRELSPRQRDAAYRAPEPPRRLGERATAEYLLRHVFGAELARLAEPGALIRWLNDYHRTPDPMPAALAGVLLSHLRRHEVLAGWPLEAMLAGREAFSRFVQEQWGAYLSRMAGGTACESTAAAYLVPFGEDESLQDVVSSLVRTGALAPVPVGDGVRLPAWARAGVEVGDEAYARERAGELVEEAEAALERARAEARWEAWQGVARLWAELHNLLSPRIGPDWEPILARRARLGAALDAAFAAWLREHYAPLGVRQLPRPHHVYHVPEYLAYERRRTGRARVALLVMDGLSLADWLLIGAAWRARHVGWRFSEQMLLAQVPTVTSVSRQALIGGLRPAELPSLTDGREEPRLWSAFWAREELPAVYARLRLDRGEPPPDLGAPGPRALCLVDDGIDG
;
A
#
# COMPACT_ATOMS: atom_id res chain seq x y z
N MET A 1 17.80 -10.03 0.65
CA MET A 1 17.78 -10.50 2.05
C MET A 1 17.70 -9.30 2.96
N ASP A 2 16.82 -9.37 3.96
CA ASP A 2 16.55 -8.30 4.91
C ASP A 2 17.48 -8.41 6.12
N ALA A 3 18.48 -7.53 6.16
CA ALA A 3 19.52 -7.54 7.18
C ALA A 3 18.94 -7.40 8.59
N LEU A 4 17.88 -6.61 8.75
CA LEU A 4 17.20 -6.47 10.03
C LEU A 4 16.48 -7.76 10.43
N ALA A 5 15.81 -8.42 9.47
CA ALA A 5 15.13 -9.68 9.72
C ALA A 5 16.12 -10.78 10.11
N ASP A 6 17.27 -10.87 9.42
CA ASP A 6 18.34 -11.80 9.74
C ASP A 6 18.88 -11.59 11.16
N ALA A 7 19.09 -10.33 11.57
CA ALA A 7 19.53 -9.98 12.91
C ALA A 7 18.51 -10.40 13.99
N ILE A 8 17.21 -10.22 13.74
CA ILE A 8 16.15 -10.67 14.65
C ILE A 8 16.12 -12.20 14.71
N LEU A 9 16.15 -12.87 13.55
CA LEU A 9 16.08 -14.32 13.41
C LEU A 9 17.27 -15.05 14.04
N ALA A 10 18.42 -14.40 14.17
CA ALA A 10 19.58 -14.94 14.89
C ALA A 10 19.27 -15.30 16.36
N SER A 11 18.26 -14.65 16.96
CA SER A 11 17.80 -14.96 18.33
C SER A 11 16.88 -16.19 18.40
N PHE A 12 16.48 -16.77 17.26
CA PHE A 12 15.53 -17.88 17.15
C PHE A 12 16.16 -19.10 16.48
N ALA A 13 16.99 -19.83 17.23
CA ALA A 13 17.61 -21.05 16.74
C ALA A 13 16.58 -22.19 16.59
N ALA A 14 16.53 -22.80 15.39
CA ALA A 14 15.70 -23.98 15.13
C ALA A 14 16.14 -25.15 16.03
N GLY A 15 15.19 -25.91 16.58
CA GLY A 15 15.51 -27.07 17.41
C GLY A 15 16.00 -26.77 18.83
N ALA A 16 16.05 -25.50 19.26
CA ALA A 16 16.62 -25.14 20.56
C ALA A 16 15.64 -25.27 21.73
N HIS A 17 14.43 -24.72 21.59
CA HIS A 17 13.47 -24.61 22.70
C HIS A 17 12.06 -24.95 22.22
N PRO A 18 11.30 -25.80 22.95
CA PRO A 18 9.94 -26.17 22.56
C PRO A 18 8.91 -25.05 22.78
N LEU A 19 9.19 -24.13 23.72
CA LEU A 19 8.37 -22.95 24.01
C LEU A 19 9.29 -21.72 24.13
N VAL A 20 8.95 -20.66 23.41
CA VAL A 20 9.61 -19.36 23.49
C VAL A 20 8.54 -18.30 23.77
N VAL A 21 8.79 -17.45 24.76
CA VAL A 21 7.96 -16.30 25.12
C VAL A 21 8.72 -15.01 24.83
N VAL A 22 8.10 -14.10 24.08
CA VAL A 22 8.76 -12.88 23.59
C VAL A 22 7.97 -11.64 23.96
N SER A 23 8.67 -10.66 24.53
CA SER A 23 8.18 -9.28 24.67
C SER A 23 8.61 -8.51 23.43
N ASP A 24 7.62 -8.11 22.63
CA ASP A 24 7.78 -7.40 21.35
C ASP A 24 6.89 -6.13 21.34
N PRO A 25 7.23 -5.11 22.15
CA PRO A 25 6.46 -3.87 22.22
C PRO A 25 6.45 -3.07 20.91
N ASP A 26 7.43 -3.28 20.03
CA ASP A 26 7.59 -2.53 18.78
C ASP A 26 7.04 -3.28 17.54
N GLY A 27 6.47 -4.49 17.73
CA GLY A 27 5.85 -5.29 16.69
C GLY A 27 6.82 -5.82 15.63
N LEU A 28 8.08 -6.06 16.00
CA LEU A 28 9.16 -6.56 15.15
C LEU A 28 8.87 -7.96 14.59
N LEU A 29 8.24 -8.83 15.38
CA LEU A 29 7.87 -10.17 14.93
C LEU A 29 6.66 -10.18 13.98
N GLY A 30 6.03 -9.03 13.76
CA GLY A 30 4.97 -8.87 12.78
C GLY A 30 5.47 -8.52 11.37
N ASP A 31 6.77 -8.36 11.17
CA ASP A 31 7.36 -8.19 9.83
C ASP A 31 7.28 -9.49 9.04
N GLU A 32 6.98 -9.37 7.73
CA GLU A 32 6.76 -10.53 6.86
C GLU A 32 8.01 -11.41 6.71
N ALA A 33 9.19 -10.81 6.53
CA ALA A 33 10.42 -11.56 6.36
C ALA A 33 10.80 -12.29 7.65
N VAL A 34 10.59 -11.66 8.81
CA VAL A 34 10.75 -12.30 10.12
C VAL A 34 9.78 -13.46 10.29
N LEU A 35 8.50 -13.27 9.97
CA LEU A 35 7.48 -14.32 10.06
C LEU A 35 7.80 -15.52 9.17
N ALA A 36 8.14 -15.28 7.89
CA ALA A 36 8.54 -16.32 6.95
C ALA A 36 9.76 -17.09 7.48
N GLY A 37 10.77 -16.37 7.98
CA GLY A 37 11.97 -16.96 8.58
C GLY A 37 11.69 -17.80 9.83
N LEU A 38 10.72 -17.42 10.66
CA LEU A 38 10.28 -18.19 11.82
C LEU A 38 9.53 -19.46 11.40
N VAL A 39 8.62 -19.36 10.44
CA VAL A 39 7.87 -20.52 9.91
C VAL A 39 8.83 -21.53 9.28
N ALA A 40 9.82 -21.07 8.50
CA ALA A 40 10.85 -21.92 7.91
C ALA A 40 11.70 -22.67 8.96
N ARG A 41 11.81 -22.10 10.18
CA ARG A 41 12.47 -22.72 11.34
C ARG A 41 11.53 -23.60 12.19
N GLY A 42 10.28 -23.80 11.74
CA GLY A 42 9.28 -24.65 12.38
C GLY A 42 8.45 -23.97 13.47
N TYR A 43 8.62 -22.66 13.70
CA TYR A 43 7.88 -21.95 14.74
C TYR A 43 6.41 -21.76 14.37
N ARG A 44 5.54 -21.97 15.36
CA ARG A 44 4.12 -21.61 15.33
C ARG A 44 3.90 -20.42 16.23
N LEU A 45 3.33 -19.34 15.71
CA LEU A 45 3.21 -18.07 16.41
C LEU A 45 1.80 -17.87 16.96
N VAL A 46 1.72 -17.50 18.24
CA VAL A 46 0.48 -17.13 18.94
C VAL A 46 0.64 -15.73 19.52
N ARG A 47 -0.20 -14.80 19.06
CA ARG A 47 -0.33 -13.44 19.57
C ARG A 47 -1.80 -13.22 19.91
N GLU A 48 -2.13 -13.19 21.19
CA GLU A 48 -3.50 -12.98 21.69
C GLU A 48 -3.43 -12.05 22.90
N ALA A 49 -4.18 -10.94 22.86
CA ALA A 49 -4.23 -9.99 23.96
C ALA A 49 -5.12 -10.48 25.11
N ASP A 50 -6.19 -11.22 24.79
CA ASP A 50 -7.09 -11.80 25.78
C ASP A 50 -6.47 -13.06 26.40
N PRO A 51 -6.30 -13.12 27.74
CA PRO A 51 -5.67 -14.27 28.39
C PRO A 51 -6.39 -15.61 28.20
N VAL A 52 -7.72 -15.60 28.07
CA VAL A 52 -8.54 -16.80 27.88
C VAL A 52 -8.37 -17.33 26.45
N ARG A 53 -8.41 -16.43 25.46
CA ARG A 53 -8.12 -16.78 24.05
C ARG A 53 -6.69 -17.26 23.88
N LEU A 54 -5.73 -16.58 24.52
CA LEU A 54 -4.34 -17.01 24.54
C LEU A 54 -4.24 -18.45 25.05
N ARG A 55 -4.89 -18.76 26.18
CA ARG A 55 -4.90 -20.11 26.73
C ARG A 55 -5.48 -21.12 25.75
N TYR A 56 -6.65 -20.83 25.21
CA TYR A 56 -7.32 -21.69 24.24
C TYR A 56 -6.44 -21.98 23.02
N ARG A 57 -5.82 -20.95 22.43
CA ARG A 57 -4.92 -21.10 21.28
C ARG A 57 -3.67 -21.89 21.62
N VAL A 58 -3.05 -21.64 22.77
CA VAL A 58 -1.88 -22.42 23.21
C VAL A 58 -2.22 -23.91 23.37
N GLU A 59 -3.38 -24.23 23.95
CA GLU A 59 -3.83 -25.62 24.10
C GLU A 59 -4.12 -26.30 22.74
N GLN A 60 -4.63 -25.55 21.74
CA GLN A 60 -4.79 -26.07 20.38
C GLN A 60 -3.45 -26.42 19.71
N GLU A 61 -2.38 -25.71 20.06
CA GLU A 61 -1.06 -25.93 19.46
C GLU A 61 -0.26 -27.04 20.15
N ARG A 62 -0.75 -27.58 21.28
CA ARG A 62 -0.10 -28.71 21.97
C ARG A 62 -0.25 -30.03 21.18
N PRO A 63 0.74 -30.93 21.25
CA PRO A 63 2.04 -30.75 21.89
C PRO A 63 2.98 -29.89 21.04
N PHE A 64 3.82 -29.11 21.71
CA PHE A 64 4.95 -28.42 21.08
C PHE A 64 6.27 -29.10 21.49
N SER A 65 7.23 -29.12 20.58
CA SER A 65 8.55 -29.76 20.74
C SER A 65 9.62 -28.85 20.15
N ALA A 66 10.90 -29.18 20.35
CA ALA A 66 12.00 -28.44 19.74
C ALA A 66 11.92 -28.41 18.20
N GLU A 67 11.37 -29.46 17.57
CA GLU A 67 11.16 -29.56 16.12
C GLU A 67 9.93 -28.77 15.63
N ARG A 68 8.96 -28.51 16.51
CA ARG A 68 7.74 -27.73 16.23
C ARG A 68 7.46 -26.73 17.35
N PRO A 69 8.35 -25.75 17.55
CA PRO A 69 8.31 -24.87 18.70
C PRO A 69 7.12 -23.91 18.66
N LEU A 70 6.59 -23.58 19.84
CA LEU A 70 5.56 -22.57 20.01
C LEU A 70 6.19 -21.24 20.43
N LEU A 71 5.83 -20.17 19.71
CA LEU A 71 6.24 -18.80 19.98
C LEU A 71 5.05 -17.99 20.49
N VAL A 72 5.08 -17.61 21.77
CA VAL A 72 4.05 -16.76 22.38
C VAL A 72 4.56 -15.32 22.43
N VAL A 73 3.82 -14.40 21.82
CA VAL A 73 4.23 -13.00 21.71
C VAL A 73 3.31 -12.10 22.54
N THR A 74 3.90 -11.22 23.34
CA THR A 74 3.21 -10.18 24.11
C THR A 74 3.82 -8.82 23.84
N GLU A 75 3.01 -7.76 23.88
CA GLU A 75 3.47 -6.37 23.82
C GLU A 75 3.91 -5.85 25.20
N GLY A 76 3.43 -6.50 26.27
CA GLY A 76 3.71 -6.15 27.65
C GLY A 76 4.96 -6.80 28.22
N GLU A 77 5.04 -6.82 29.54
CA GLU A 77 6.12 -7.50 30.22
C GLU A 77 5.90 -9.02 30.23
N LEU A 78 6.98 -9.80 30.04
CA LEU A 78 6.88 -11.26 30.04
C LEU A 78 6.24 -11.84 31.30
N ARG A 79 6.41 -11.18 32.46
CA ARG A 79 5.85 -11.63 33.75
C ARG A 79 4.32 -11.56 33.83
N GLU A 80 3.66 -10.87 32.90
CA GLU A 80 2.20 -10.76 32.84
C GLU A 80 1.56 -11.96 32.12
N LEU A 81 2.37 -12.77 31.42
CA LEU A 81 1.90 -14.01 30.81
C LEU A 81 1.50 -15.03 31.89
N PRO A 82 0.60 -15.98 31.56
CA PRO A 82 0.28 -17.10 32.44
C PRO A 82 1.56 -17.77 32.96
N TYR A 83 1.60 -17.99 34.29
CA TYR A 83 2.82 -18.37 35.01
C TYR A 83 3.48 -19.64 34.46
N ASP A 84 2.70 -20.61 34.00
CA ASP A 84 3.23 -21.84 33.40
C ASP A 84 3.95 -21.59 32.07
N LEU A 85 3.46 -20.66 31.24
CA LEU A 85 4.14 -20.27 30.00
C LEU A 85 5.41 -19.48 30.30
N TRP A 86 5.33 -18.55 31.25
CA TRP A 86 6.48 -17.74 31.67
C TRP A 86 7.59 -18.59 32.31
N GLN A 87 7.22 -19.58 33.13
CA GLN A 87 8.16 -20.44 33.86
C GLN A 87 8.85 -21.46 32.93
N GLN A 88 8.11 -22.03 31.96
CA GLN A 88 8.61 -23.10 31.08
C GLN A 88 9.29 -22.57 29.82
N GLY A 89 8.90 -21.38 29.35
CA GLY A 89 9.37 -20.83 28.07
C GLY A 89 10.75 -20.20 28.14
N GLN A 90 11.51 -20.31 27.05
CA GLN A 90 12.68 -19.47 26.82
C GLN A 90 12.24 -18.02 26.65
N ARG A 91 12.85 -17.10 27.38
CA ARG A 91 12.43 -15.70 27.46
C ARG A 91 13.31 -14.83 26.58
N LEU A 92 12.70 -14.07 25.67
CA LEU A 92 13.39 -13.09 24.84
C LEU A 92 12.68 -11.73 24.91
N ARG A 93 13.45 -10.66 24.73
CA ARG A 93 12.93 -9.31 24.56
C ARG A 93 13.48 -8.78 23.24
N LEU A 94 12.61 -8.15 22.45
CA LEU A 94 12.97 -7.49 21.21
C LEU A 94 12.49 -6.06 21.27
N SER A 95 13.40 -5.10 21.09
CA SER A 95 13.05 -3.69 21.04
C SER A 95 13.85 -2.95 19.97
N LEU A 96 13.24 -1.94 19.36
CA LEU A 96 13.94 -1.09 18.39
C LEU A 96 15.08 -0.30 19.03
N HIS A 97 15.00 0.01 20.32
CA HIS A 97 16.08 0.73 20.99
C HIS A 97 17.37 -0.08 21.06
N GLU A 98 17.28 -1.41 21.22
CA GLU A 98 18.43 -2.32 21.18
C GLU A 98 19.00 -2.45 19.76
N LEU A 99 18.15 -2.43 18.74
CA LEU A 99 18.56 -2.56 17.33
C LEU A 99 19.07 -1.25 16.71
N PHE A 100 18.65 -0.09 17.23
CA PHE A 100 19.00 1.24 16.74
C PHE A 100 19.47 2.16 17.89
N PRO A 101 20.60 1.85 18.55
CA PRO A 101 21.03 2.54 19.78
C PRO A 101 21.45 4.01 19.57
N ASP A 102 21.80 4.38 18.33
CA ASP A 102 22.32 5.71 17.98
C ASP A 102 21.30 6.62 17.28
N LEU A 103 20.08 6.11 17.05
CA LEU A 103 18.99 6.88 16.47
C LEU A 103 17.95 7.25 17.54
N TYR A 104 17.29 8.39 17.35
CA TYR A 104 16.20 8.80 18.21
C TYR A 104 15.01 7.85 18.08
N TYR A 105 14.81 7.01 19.10
CA TYR A 105 13.85 5.90 19.14
C TYR A 105 12.43 6.27 18.66
N PRO A 106 11.82 7.40 19.09
CA PRO A 106 10.48 7.76 18.64
C PRO A 106 10.33 7.85 17.12
N LEU A 107 11.34 8.35 16.40
CA LEU A 107 11.31 8.42 14.93
C LEU A 107 11.45 7.04 14.29
N VAL A 108 12.33 6.19 14.82
CA VAL A 108 12.52 4.81 14.33
C VAL A 108 11.25 3.98 14.50
N ARG A 109 10.54 4.19 15.60
CA ARG A 109 9.28 3.51 15.89
C ARG A 109 8.18 3.80 14.86
N GLU A 110 8.17 5.00 14.28
CA GLU A 110 7.18 5.39 13.25
C GLU A 110 7.45 4.79 11.87
N LEU A 111 8.66 4.29 11.61
CA LEU A 111 9.03 3.71 10.32
C LEU A 111 8.29 2.40 10.03
N SER A 112 7.97 2.17 8.76
CA SER A 112 7.51 0.86 8.27
C SER A 112 8.61 -0.21 8.42
N PRO A 113 8.27 -1.50 8.39
CA PRO A 113 9.29 -2.56 8.46
C PRO A 113 10.36 -2.46 7.36
N ARG A 114 9.96 -2.17 6.11
CA ARG A 114 10.89 -1.91 4.99
C ARG A 114 11.78 -0.70 5.26
N GLN A 115 11.22 0.40 5.78
CA GLN A 115 11.97 1.61 6.13
C GLN A 115 12.96 1.36 7.28
N ARG A 116 12.61 0.51 8.26
CA ARG A 116 13.51 0.09 9.34
C ARG A 116 14.65 -0.77 8.81
N ASP A 117 14.38 -1.70 7.91
CA ASP A 117 15.44 -2.49 7.27
C ASP A 117 16.40 -1.61 6.45
N ALA A 118 15.88 -0.64 5.70
CA ALA A 118 16.70 0.36 5.02
C ALA A 118 17.55 1.19 6.01
N ALA A 119 16.97 1.59 7.15
CA ALA A 119 17.70 2.30 8.20
C ALA A 119 18.79 1.42 8.83
N TYR A 120 18.56 0.11 8.95
CA TYR A 120 19.50 -0.85 9.53
C TYR A 120 20.70 -1.12 8.61
N ARG A 121 20.49 -1.08 7.29
CA ARG A 121 21.56 -1.20 6.30
C ARG A 121 22.35 0.09 6.09
N ALA A 122 21.84 1.22 6.57
CA ALA A 122 22.48 2.51 6.39
C ALA A 122 23.76 2.62 7.25
N PRO A 123 24.75 3.44 6.85
CA PRO A 123 26.02 3.55 7.56
C PRO A 123 25.84 4.03 9.00
N GLU A 124 26.45 3.35 9.97
CA GLU A 124 26.34 3.73 11.38
C GLU A 124 26.68 5.22 11.59
N PRO A 125 25.81 5.97 12.30
CA PRO A 125 26.10 7.35 12.64
C PRO A 125 27.41 7.47 13.42
N PRO A 126 28.23 8.51 13.18
CA PRO A 126 29.51 8.68 13.88
C PRO A 126 29.37 8.93 15.40
N ARG A 127 28.14 9.20 15.85
CA ARG A 127 27.74 9.43 17.24
C ARG A 127 26.25 9.22 17.37
N ARG A 128 25.78 9.04 18.60
CA ARG A 128 24.35 9.12 18.93
C ARG A 128 23.74 10.43 18.43
N LEU A 129 22.66 10.30 17.67
CA LEU A 129 21.94 11.40 17.07
C LEU A 129 20.76 11.82 17.96
N GLY A 130 20.53 13.12 18.07
CA GLY A 130 19.29 13.66 18.62
C GLY A 130 18.20 13.72 17.55
N GLU A 131 16.98 14.06 17.94
CA GLU A 131 15.77 14.05 17.08
C GLU A 131 15.99 14.65 15.68
N ARG A 132 16.43 15.92 15.59
CA ARG A 132 16.61 16.59 14.31
C ARG A 132 17.68 15.92 13.42
N ALA A 133 18.80 15.53 14.02
CA ALA A 133 19.88 14.88 13.28
C ALA A 133 19.47 13.48 12.81
N THR A 134 18.69 12.75 13.62
CA THR A 134 18.08 11.48 13.21
C THR A 134 17.11 11.69 12.04
N ALA A 135 16.27 12.74 12.09
CA ALA A 135 15.35 13.02 10.99
C ALA A 135 16.09 13.31 9.67
N GLU A 136 17.11 14.16 9.69
CA GLU A 136 17.94 14.46 8.51
C GLU A 136 18.69 13.22 8.00
N TYR A 137 19.19 12.38 8.92
CA TYR A 137 19.83 11.10 8.60
C TYR A 137 18.86 10.13 7.91
N LEU A 138 17.66 9.93 8.47
CA LEU A 138 16.64 9.04 7.90
C LEU A 138 16.14 9.56 6.55
N LEU A 139 15.89 10.87 6.42
CA LEU A 139 15.50 11.47 5.14
C LEU A 139 16.53 11.17 4.05
N ARG A 140 17.83 11.32 4.35
CA ARG A 140 18.89 11.01 3.39
C ARG A 140 19.00 9.52 3.07
N HIS A 141 19.13 8.67 4.08
CA HIS A 141 19.55 7.28 3.89
C HIS A 141 18.39 6.31 3.65
N VAL A 142 17.19 6.62 4.14
CA VAL A 142 15.99 5.78 3.98
C VAL A 142 15.13 6.29 2.82
N PHE A 143 14.96 7.60 2.69
CA PHE A 143 14.08 8.20 1.69
C PHE A 143 14.81 8.80 0.48
N GLY A 144 16.15 8.72 0.43
CA GLY A 144 16.94 9.32 -0.66
C GLY A 144 16.77 10.84 -0.80
N ALA A 145 16.27 11.51 0.25
CA ALA A 145 15.97 12.93 0.25
C ALA A 145 17.22 13.74 0.58
N GLU A 146 18.01 14.05 -0.44
CA GLU A 146 19.13 14.98 -0.31
C GLU A 146 18.62 16.42 -0.22
N LEU A 147 18.34 16.89 1.00
CA LEU A 147 17.68 18.17 1.28
C LEU A 147 18.20 19.36 0.45
N ALA A 148 19.51 19.47 0.25
CA ALA A 148 20.12 20.53 -0.55
C ALA A 148 19.75 20.47 -2.04
N ARG A 149 19.65 19.27 -2.62
CA ARG A 149 19.24 19.07 -4.02
C ARG A 149 17.75 19.28 -4.22
N LEU A 150 16.93 18.94 -3.23
CA LEU A 150 15.47 19.10 -3.32
C LEU A 150 15.00 20.55 -3.39
N ALA A 151 15.91 21.52 -3.26
CA ALA A 151 15.65 22.91 -3.57
C ALA A 151 15.47 23.16 -5.08
N GLU A 152 16.03 22.30 -5.94
CA GLU A 152 15.92 22.40 -7.40
C GLU A 152 14.58 21.80 -7.88
N PRO A 153 13.76 22.52 -8.66
CA PRO A 153 12.46 22.05 -9.13
C PRO A 153 12.50 20.67 -9.81
N GLY A 154 13.42 20.45 -10.75
CA GLY A 154 13.54 19.15 -11.42
C GLY A 154 13.99 18.02 -10.51
N ALA A 155 14.89 18.28 -9.56
CA ALA A 155 15.27 17.28 -8.56
C ALA A 155 14.10 16.92 -7.63
N LEU A 156 13.31 17.92 -7.20
CA LEU A 156 12.14 17.68 -6.35
C LEU A 156 11.05 16.89 -7.08
N ILE A 157 10.73 17.24 -8.33
CA ILE A 157 9.72 16.51 -9.12
C ILE A 157 10.18 15.08 -9.38
N ARG A 158 11.46 14.87 -9.73
CA ARG A 158 12.03 13.53 -9.89
C ARG A 158 11.94 12.72 -8.61
N TRP A 159 12.37 13.30 -7.48
CA TRP A 159 12.34 12.63 -6.18
C TRP A 159 10.91 12.30 -5.75
N LEU A 160 9.95 13.22 -5.90
CA LEU A 160 8.55 12.95 -5.59
C LEU A 160 7.97 11.85 -6.48
N ASN A 161 8.34 11.84 -7.76
CA ASN A 161 7.93 10.78 -8.67
C ASN A 161 8.41 9.41 -8.18
N ASP A 162 9.66 9.31 -7.76
CA ASP A 162 10.23 8.05 -7.24
C ASP A 162 9.67 7.68 -5.87
N TYR A 163 9.52 8.66 -4.97
CA TYR A 163 8.93 8.49 -3.64
C TYR A 163 7.52 7.88 -3.73
N HIS A 164 6.67 8.41 -4.62
CA HIS A 164 5.29 7.93 -4.80
C HIS A 164 5.17 6.57 -5.50
N ARG A 165 6.28 6.01 -6.01
CA ARG A 165 6.31 4.62 -6.49
C ARG A 165 6.49 3.62 -5.36
N THR A 166 6.95 4.07 -4.19
CA THR A 166 7.10 3.22 -3.01
C THR A 166 5.77 3.20 -2.25
N PRO A 167 5.22 2.02 -1.92
CA PRO A 167 3.91 1.92 -1.27
C PRO A 167 3.91 2.40 0.19
N ASP A 168 5.08 2.58 0.79
CA ASP A 168 5.24 2.99 2.19
C ASP A 168 5.34 4.50 2.37
N PRO A 169 4.32 5.16 2.94
CA PRO A 169 4.38 6.60 3.19
C PRO A 169 5.42 6.95 4.25
N MET A 170 5.97 8.15 4.12
CA MET A 170 6.85 8.77 5.11
C MET A 170 6.08 9.10 6.40
N PRO A 171 6.66 8.85 7.58
CA PRO A 171 6.11 9.32 8.85
C PRO A 171 5.88 10.83 8.88
N ALA A 172 4.79 11.26 9.54
CA ALA A 172 4.42 12.66 9.63
C ALA A 172 5.50 13.54 10.27
N ALA A 173 6.24 13.01 11.25
CA ALA A 173 7.35 13.72 11.88
C ALA A 173 8.47 14.04 10.88
N LEU A 174 8.84 13.06 10.03
CA LEU A 174 9.86 13.25 8.99
C LEU A 174 9.35 14.16 7.86
N ALA A 175 8.09 14.01 7.47
CA ALA A 175 7.45 14.87 6.47
C ALA A 175 7.45 16.34 6.93
N GLY A 176 7.16 16.59 8.22
CA GLY A 176 7.23 17.94 8.80
C GLY A 176 8.62 18.55 8.74
N VAL A 177 9.67 17.76 9.00
CA VAL A 177 11.07 18.23 8.88
C VAL A 177 11.42 18.55 7.43
N LEU A 178 11.07 17.68 6.47
CA LEU A 178 11.29 17.90 5.05
C LEU A 178 10.57 19.16 4.55
N LEU A 179 9.27 19.31 4.85
CA LEU A 179 8.47 20.49 4.47
C LEU A 179 9.06 21.78 5.05
N SER A 180 9.53 21.75 6.29
CA SER A 180 10.18 22.89 6.94
C SER A 180 11.50 23.28 6.29
N HIS A 181 12.16 22.35 5.58
CA HIS A 181 13.34 22.65 4.76
C HIS A 181 12.92 23.25 3.41
N LEU A 182 12.03 22.58 2.67
CA LEU A 182 11.58 23.02 1.35
C LEU A 182 10.96 24.42 1.35
N ARG A 183 10.17 24.75 2.38
CA ARG A 183 9.51 26.07 2.52
C ARG A 183 10.47 27.26 2.67
N ARG A 184 11.77 27.02 2.91
CA ARG A 184 12.78 28.09 3.01
C ARG A 184 13.28 28.56 1.65
N HIS A 185 13.00 27.82 0.58
CA HIS A 185 13.46 28.13 -0.77
C HIS A 185 12.38 28.90 -1.53
N GLU A 186 12.68 30.14 -1.90
CA GLU A 186 11.74 31.02 -2.61
C GLU A 186 11.30 30.45 -3.97
N VAL A 187 12.13 29.66 -4.64
CA VAL A 187 11.81 29.01 -5.92
C VAL A 187 10.61 28.03 -5.81
N LEU A 188 10.36 27.51 -4.60
CA LEU A 188 9.23 26.62 -4.31
C LEU A 188 8.03 27.36 -3.71
N ALA A 189 8.07 28.70 -3.64
CA ALA A 189 6.98 29.49 -3.11
C ALA A 189 5.70 29.26 -3.94
N GLY A 190 4.57 29.05 -3.25
CA GLY A 190 3.28 28.78 -3.89
C GLY A 190 3.05 27.33 -4.31
N TRP A 191 4.07 26.45 -4.23
CA TRP A 191 3.88 25.04 -4.51
C TRP A 191 3.06 24.37 -3.40
N PRO A 192 2.11 23.47 -3.72
CA PRO A 192 1.30 22.75 -2.74
C PRO A 192 2.08 21.57 -2.11
N LEU A 193 3.28 21.84 -1.59
CA LEU A 193 4.27 20.84 -1.15
C LEU A 193 3.70 19.82 -0.16
N GLU A 194 2.88 20.26 0.79
CA GLU A 194 2.28 19.38 1.80
C GLU A 194 1.30 18.39 1.17
N ALA A 195 0.47 18.85 0.22
CA ALA A 195 -0.44 17.97 -0.51
C ALA A 195 0.34 17.01 -1.43
N MET A 196 1.35 17.52 -2.14
CA MET A 196 2.19 16.71 -3.03
C MET A 196 2.95 15.63 -2.27
N LEU A 197 3.43 15.89 -1.06
CA LEU A 197 4.12 14.90 -0.23
C LEU A 197 3.15 13.88 0.37
N ALA A 198 1.93 14.31 0.72
CA ALA A 198 0.93 13.46 1.35
C ALA A 198 0.30 12.43 0.39
N GLY A 199 0.28 12.67 -0.92
CA GLY A 199 -0.34 11.74 -1.86
C GLY A 199 0.10 11.89 -3.32
N ARG A 200 0.24 10.74 -3.99
CA ARG A 200 0.65 10.64 -5.40
C ARG A 200 -0.29 11.42 -6.31
N GLU A 201 -1.57 11.44 -6.02
CA GLU A 201 -2.56 12.07 -6.88
C GLU A 201 -2.51 13.59 -6.83
N ALA A 202 -2.22 14.17 -5.65
CA ALA A 202 -1.98 15.60 -5.53
C ALA A 202 -0.71 15.99 -6.29
N PHE A 203 0.34 15.15 -6.22
CA PHE A 203 1.54 15.30 -7.02
C PHE A 203 1.24 15.22 -8.54
N SER A 204 0.58 14.15 -9.01
CA SER A 204 0.24 13.98 -10.42
C SER A 204 -0.65 15.09 -10.95
N ARG A 205 -1.64 15.54 -10.18
CA ARG A 205 -2.51 16.66 -10.55
C ARG A 205 -1.72 17.95 -10.70
N PHE A 206 -0.85 18.26 -9.74
CA PHE A 206 0.01 19.43 -9.82
C PHE A 206 0.89 19.38 -11.08
N VAL A 207 1.56 18.26 -11.33
CA VAL A 207 2.39 18.07 -12.53
C VAL A 207 1.57 18.20 -13.81
N GLN A 208 0.36 17.61 -13.86
CA GLN A 208 -0.54 17.69 -15.00
C GLN A 208 -0.99 19.11 -15.30
N GLU A 209 -1.40 19.87 -14.28
CA GLU A 209 -1.83 21.27 -14.42
C GLU A 209 -0.69 22.16 -14.91
N GLN A 210 0.52 21.97 -14.36
CA GLN A 210 1.71 22.73 -14.74
C GLN A 210 2.20 22.38 -16.14
N TRP A 211 2.07 21.12 -16.55
CA TRP A 211 2.35 20.67 -17.91
C TRP A 211 1.36 21.27 -18.92
N GLY A 212 0.06 21.23 -18.61
CA GLY A 212 -0.98 21.87 -19.43
C GLY A 212 -0.78 23.39 -19.56
N ALA A 213 -0.34 24.06 -18.49
CA ALA A 213 0.00 25.48 -18.53
C ALA A 213 1.24 25.76 -19.42
N TYR A 214 2.26 24.90 -19.38
CA TYR A 214 3.41 24.99 -20.29
C TYR A 214 2.98 24.85 -21.76
N LEU A 215 2.20 23.82 -22.09
CA LEU A 215 1.72 23.59 -23.45
C LEU A 215 0.82 24.72 -23.95
N SER A 216 -0.07 25.25 -23.10
CA SER A 216 -0.90 26.43 -23.40
C SER A 216 -0.05 27.64 -23.82
N ARG A 217 1.06 27.89 -23.11
CA ARG A 217 2.00 28.98 -23.44
C ARG A 217 2.70 28.76 -24.77
N MET A 218 3.11 27.53 -25.05
CA MET A 218 3.73 27.15 -26.34
C MET A 218 2.77 27.27 -27.53
N ALA A 219 1.48 27.01 -27.31
CA ALA A 219 0.45 27.07 -28.34
C ALA A 219 -0.15 28.48 -28.55
N GLY A 220 0.37 29.52 -27.88
CA GLY A 220 -0.12 30.90 -28.04
C GLY A 220 -1.46 31.19 -27.34
N GLY A 221 -1.88 30.37 -26.38
CA GLY A 221 -3.04 30.63 -25.51
C GLY A 221 -4.40 30.15 -26.02
N THR A 222 -4.49 29.48 -27.17
CA THR A 222 -5.78 29.09 -27.80
C THR A 222 -6.06 27.59 -27.86
N ALA A 223 -5.11 26.71 -27.52
CA ALA A 223 -5.23 25.27 -27.82
C ALA A 223 -5.56 24.36 -26.62
N CYS A 224 -5.40 24.82 -25.39
CA CYS A 224 -5.78 24.07 -24.19
C CYS A 224 -6.84 24.85 -23.42
N GLU A 225 -7.89 24.15 -22.97
CA GLU A 225 -8.89 24.74 -22.07
C GLU A 225 -8.18 25.43 -20.91
N SER A 226 -8.37 26.75 -20.84
CA SER A 226 -7.71 27.69 -19.93
C SER A 226 -7.65 27.15 -18.49
N THR A 227 -6.51 26.62 -18.05
CA THR A 227 -6.23 26.52 -16.63
C THR A 227 -5.77 27.89 -16.16
N ALA A 228 -6.63 28.59 -15.41
CA ALA A 228 -6.30 29.86 -14.72
C ALA A 228 -5.22 29.69 -13.62
N ALA A 229 -4.50 28.56 -13.62
CA ALA A 229 -3.48 28.21 -12.66
C ALA A 229 -2.18 28.96 -12.97
N ALA A 230 -1.52 29.46 -11.94
CA ALA A 230 -0.20 30.07 -12.08
C ALA A 230 0.80 29.03 -12.62
N TYR A 231 1.60 29.42 -13.62
CA TYR A 231 2.70 28.61 -14.11
C TYR A 231 3.90 28.77 -13.16
N LEU A 232 4.18 27.71 -12.41
CA LEU A 232 5.19 27.64 -11.35
C LEU A 232 6.38 26.73 -11.70
N VAL A 233 6.19 25.77 -12.61
CA VAL A 233 7.21 24.76 -12.96
C VAL A 233 7.84 25.08 -14.32
N PRO A 234 9.09 25.59 -14.39
CA PRO A 234 9.67 26.14 -15.61
C PRO A 234 10.23 25.05 -16.56
N PHE A 235 9.38 24.16 -17.06
CA PHE A 235 9.74 23.09 -18.01
C PHE A 235 10.57 23.57 -19.23
N GLY A 236 10.33 24.79 -19.72
CA GLY A 236 11.07 25.34 -20.86
C GLY A 236 12.50 25.80 -20.54
N GLU A 237 12.83 26.02 -19.28
CA GLU A 237 14.09 26.66 -18.84
C GLU A 237 15.00 25.69 -18.06
N ASP A 238 14.45 24.61 -17.50
CA ASP A 238 15.16 23.65 -16.66
C ASP A 238 15.37 22.32 -17.40
N GLU A 239 16.59 22.05 -17.87
CA GLU A 239 16.96 20.79 -18.55
C GLU A 239 16.68 19.56 -17.67
N SER A 240 16.86 19.68 -16.35
CA SER A 240 16.62 18.57 -15.43
C SER A 240 15.14 18.22 -15.34
N LEU A 241 14.23 19.17 -15.54
CA LEU A 241 12.78 18.94 -15.68
C LEU A 241 12.43 18.34 -17.04
N GLN A 242 13.11 18.77 -18.12
CA GLN A 242 12.89 18.24 -19.47
C GLN A 242 13.19 16.74 -19.53
N ASP A 243 14.26 16.30 -18.89
CA ASP A 243 14.62 14.89 -18.76
C ASP A 243 13.59 14.06 -17.96
N VAL A 244 12.84 14.71 -17.08
CA VAL A 244 11.88 14.05 -16.19
C VAL A 244 10.52 13.83 -16.86
N VAL A 245 10.16 14.59 -17.90
CA VAL A 245 8.84 14.47 -18.58
C VAL A 245 8.59 13.06 -19.08
N SER A 246 9.55 12.45 -19.78
CA SER A 246 9.44 11.06 -20.25
C SER A 246 9.24 10.09 -19.09
N SER A 247 9.93 10.32 -17.97
CA SER A 247 9.78 9.52 -16.75
C SER A 247 8.42 9.70 -16.09
N LEU A 248 7.88 10.92 -16.04
CA LEU A 248 6.55 11.19 -15.46
C LEU A 248 5.46 10.49 -16.27
N VAL A 249 5.60 10.48 -17.59
CA VAL A 249 4.69 9.77 -18.49
C VAL A 249 4.82 8.26 -18.30
N ARG A 250 6.05 7.74 -18.34
CA ARG A 250 6.35 6.32 -18.09
C ARG A 250 5.89 5.83 -16.71
N THR A 251 5.81 6.72 -15.72
CA THR A 251 5.35 6.34 -14.37
C THR A 251 3.87 6.63 -14.14
N GLY A 252 3.17 7.12 -15.16
CA GLY A 252 1.76 7.51 -15.08
C GLY A 252 1.49 8.66 -14.12
N ALA A 253 2.51 9.44 -13.77
CA ALA A 253 2.37 10.66 -12.98
C ALA A 253 1.93 11.86 -13.86
N LEU A 254 2.18 11.77 -15.17
CA LEU A 254 1.71 12.71 -16.17
C LEU A 254 1.00 11.92 -17.29
N ALA A 255 -0.27 12.26 -17.55
CA ALA A 255 -0.96 11.78 -18.74
C ALA A 255 -0.60 12.67 -19.94
N PRO A 256 -0.32 12.08 -21.11
CA PRO A 256 -0.14 12.85 -22.34
C PRO A 256 -1.34 13.76 -22.60
N VAL A 257 -1.09 15.01 -22.99
CA VAL A 257 -2.14 16.02 -23.24
C VAL A 257 -2.33 16.18 -24.74
N PRO A 258 -3.55 16.14 -25.28
CA PRO A 258 -3.79 16.42 -26.69
C PRO A 258 -3.43 17.87 -27.01
N VAL A 259 -2.72 18.06 -28.12
CA VAL A 259 -2.31 19.39 -28.60
C VAL A 259 -2.81 19.55 -30.03
N GLY A 260 -3.36 20.73 -30.34
CA GLY A 260 -3.89 21.03 -31.67
C GLY A 260 -2.83 20.95 -32.78
N ASP A 261 -3.28 20.66 -34.00
CA ASP A 261 -2.43 20.56 -35.18
C ASP A 261 -1.62 21.85 -35.41
N GLY A 262 -0.31 21.70 -35.63
CA GLY A 262 0.60 22.80 -35.98
C GLY A 262 1.37 23.44 -34.82
N VAL A 263 1.15 23.03 -33.56
CA VAL A 263 1.97 23.48 -32.43
C VAL A 263 3.39 22.89 -32.54
N ARG A 264 4.39 23.76 -32.61
CA ARG A 264 5.80 23.34 -32.64
C ARG A 264 6.33 23.12 -31.23
N LEU A 265 6.58 21.85 -30.90
CA LEU A 265 7.14 21.45 -29.61
C LEU A 265 8.59 20.98 -29.76
N PRO A 266 9.46 21.24 -28.76
CA PRO A 266 10.79 20.68 -28.72
C PRO A 266 10.74 19.16 -28.57
N ALA A 267 11.81 18.46 -29.01
CA ALA A 267 11.82 16.99 -29.07
C ALA A 267 11.55 16.32 -27.72
N TRP A 268 12.10 16.87 -26.62
CA TRP A 268 11.92 16.34 -25.27
C TRP A 268 10.45 16.41 -24.79
N ALA A 269 9.67 17.38 -25.28
CA ALA A 269 8.29 17.60 -24.85
C ALA A 269 7.29 16.64 -25.51
N ARG A 270 7.71 15.92 -26.56
CA ARG A 270 6.84 15.02 -27.33
C ARG A 270 6.28 13.87 -26.49
N ALA A 271 7.04 13.40 -25.49
CA ALA A 271 6.58 12.32 -24.60
C ALA A 271 5.36 12.73 -23.75
N GLY A 272 5.16 14.03 -23.50
CA GLY A 272 4.05 14.54 -22.69
C GLY A 272 2.81 14.92 -23.50
N VAL A 273 2.77 14.65 -24.80
CA VAL A 273 1.67 15.08 -25.68
C VAL A 273 1.01 13.87 -26.32
N GLU A 274 -0.32 13.86 -26.32
CA GLU A 274 -1.12 12.86 -27.01
C GLU A 274 -1.03 13.15 -28.51
N VAL A 275 -0.04 12.54 -29.16
CA VAL A 275 -0.01 12.40 -30.60
C VAL A 275 -0.77 11.12 -30.89
N GLY A 276 -1.88 11.21 -31.64
CA GLY A 276 -2.62 10.02 -32.06
C GLY A 276 -1.71 9.07 -32.84
N ASP A 277 -1.10 8.10 -32.15
CA ASP A 277 -0.20 7.14 -32.77
C ASP A 277 -0.19 5.85 -31.95
N GLU A 278 -0.79 4.80 -32.52
CA GLU A 278 -0.69 3.42 -32.02
C GLU A 278 0.78 2.99 -31.79
N ALA A 279 1.76 3.65 -32.43
CA ALA A 279 3.19 3.43 -32.14
C ALA A 279 3.59 3.80 -30.71
N TYR A 280 3.13 4.93 -30.18
CA TYR A 280 3.41 5.32 -28.79
C TYR A 280 2.78 4.33 -27.81
N ALA A 281 1.54 3.92 -28.07
CA ALA A 281 0.87 2.92 -27.24
C ALA A 281 1.64 1.57 -27.26
N ARG A 282 2.20 1.17 -28.41
CA ARG A 282 3.01 -0.05 -28.53
C ARG A 282 4.32 0.06 -27.75
N GLU A 283 5.01 1.19 -27.88
CA GLU A 283 6.25 1.46 -27.13
C GLU A 283 5.97 1.42 -25.62
N ARG A 284 4.94 2.13 -25.16
CA ARG A 284 4.53 2.16 -23.76
C ARG A 284 4.16 0.78 -23.22
N ALA A 285 3.45 -0.01 -24.03
CA ALA A 285 3.15 -1.39 -23.65
C ALA A 285 4.44 -2.21 -23.50
N GLY A 286 5.42 -2.02 -24.40
CA GLY A 286 6.73 -2.67 -24.32
C GLY A 286 7.46 -2.35 -23.02
N GLU A 287 7.51 -1.07 -22.66
CA GLU A 287 8.06 -0.61 -21.39
C GLU A 287 7.33 -1.22 -20.19
N LEU A 288 5.99 -1.22 -20.18
CA LEU A 288 5.19 -1.81 -19.09
C LEU A 288 5.48 -3.30 -18.90
N VAL A 289 5.68 -4.04 -19.99
CA VAL A 289 6.06 -5.45 -19.91
C VAL A 289 7.45 -5.60 -19.30
N GLU A 290 8.42 -4.78 -19.71
CA GLU A 290 9.78 -4.79 -19.14
C GLU A 290 9.80 -4.41 -17.66
N GLU A 291 9.04 -3.38 -17.28
CA GLU A 291 8.87 -2.98 -15.89
C GLU A 291 8.22 -4.10 -15.07
N ALA A 292 7.22 -4.79 -15.61
CA ALA A 292 6.54 -5.90 -14.93
C ALA A 292 7.43 -7.15 -14.81
N GLU A 293 8.25 -7.45 -15.82
CA GLU A 293 9.28 -8.50 -15.76
C GLU A 293 10.33 -8.18 -14.67
N ALA A 294 10.84 -6.95 -14.63
CA ALA A 294 11.77 -6.52 -13.59
C ALA A 294 11.12 -6.52 -12.18
N ALA A 295 9.84 -6.16 -12.09
CA ALA A 295 9.08 -6.21 -10.84
C ALA A 295 8.85 -7.65 -10.36
N LEU A 296 8.63 -8.61 -11.26
CA LEU A 296 8.55 -10.04 -10.93
C LEU A 296 9.85 -10.54 -10.31
N GLU A 297 11.00 -10.23 -10.91
CA GLU A 297 12.31 -10.62 -10.36
C GLU A 297 12.55 -10.01 -8.97
N ARG A 298 12.14 -8.74 -8.79
CA ARG A 298 12.16 -8.10 -7.46
C ARG A 298 11.24 -8.80 -6.47
N ALA A 299 10.00 -9.13 -6.86
CA ALA A 299 9.05 -9.83 -6.00
C ALA A 299 9.55 -11.21 -5.58
N ARG A 300 10.24 -11.94 -6.46
CA ARG A 300 10.93 -13.20 -6.14
C ARG A 300 12.07 -13.01 -5.14
N ALA A 301 12.86 -11.95 -5.31
CA ALA A 301 14.03 -11.68 -4.47
C ALA A 301 13.66 -11.14 -3.07
N GLU A 302 12.65 -10.27 -2.99
CA GLU A 302 12.18 -9.67 -1.74
C GLU A 302 11.19 -10.58 -1.00
N ALA A 303 10.42 -11.41 -1.72
CA ALA A 303 9.38 -12.29 -1.18
C ALA A 303 8.38 -11.57 -0.24
N ARG A 304 8.08 -10.30 -0.52
CA ARG A 304 7.20 -9.44 0.27
C ARG A 304 5.92 -9.07 -0.45
N TRP A 305 4.84 -8.85 0.31
CA TRP A 305 3.55 -8.41 -0.20
C TRP A 305 3.63 -7.08 -0.97
N GLU A 306 4.38 -6.11 -0.48
CA GLU A 306 4.52 -4.80 -1.13
C GLU A 306 5.13 -4.89 -2.55
N ALA A 307 6.03 -5.85 -2.77
CA ALA A 307 6.60 -6.06 -4.10
C ALA A 307 5.55 -6.60 -5.08
N TRP A 308 4.66 -7.47 -4.61
CA TRP A 308 3.53 -7.98 -5.39
C TRP A 308 2.48 -6.91 -5.70
N GLN A 309 2.27 -5.94 -4.82
CA GLN A 309 1.39 -4.80 -5.11
C GLN A 309 1.88 -3.99 -6.32
N GLY A 310 3.20 -3.79 -6.43
CA GLY A 310 3.82 -3.14 -7.58
C GLY A 310 3.60 -3.92 -8.88
N VAL A 311 3.78 -5.24 -8.84
CA VAL A 311 3.49 -6.15 -9.96
C VAL A 311 2.02 -6.06 -10.39
N ALA A 312 1.10 -6.15 -9.43
CA ALA A 312 -0.34 -6.10 -9.70
C ALA A 312 -0.76 -4.79 -10.37
N ARG A 313 -0.20 -3.66 -9.94
CA ARG A 313 -0.47 -2.34 -10.53
C ARG A 313 0.03 -2.24 -11.97
N LEU A 314 1.27 -2.65 -12.24
CA LEU A 314 1.83 -2.69 -13.60
C LEU A 314 1.01 -3.61 -14.52
N TRP A 315 0.60 -4.77 -14.01
CA TRP A 315 -0.25 -5.71 -14.76
C TRP A 315 -1.62 -5.12 -15.08
N ALA A 316 -2.23 -4.39 -14.15
CA ALA A 316 -3.51 -3.72 -14.35
C ALA A 316 -3.41 -2.57 -15.37
N GLU A 317 -2.34 -1.77 -15.32
CA GLU A 317 -2.07 -0.73 -16.32
C GLU A 317 -1.85 -1.33 -17.72
N LEU A 318 -1.04 -2.38 -17.82
CA LEU A 318 -0.82 -3.12 -19.06
C LEU A 318 -2.11 -3.73 -19.60
N HIS A 319 -2.97 -4.27 -18.73
CA HIS A 319 -4.26 -4.81 -19.11
C HIS A 319 -5.16 -3.73 -19.73
N ASN A 320 -5.32 -2.58 -19.07
CA ASN A 320 -6.13 -1.47 -19.60
C ASN A 320 -5.59 -0.96 -20.94
N LEU A 321 -4.27 -0.86 -21.08
CA LEU A 321 -3.64 -0.42 -22.32
C LEU A 321 -3.92 -1.40 -23.46
N LEU A 322 -3.87 -2.72 -23.22
CA LEU A 322 -4.02 -3.73 -24.27
C LEU A 322 -5.46 -4.19 -24.49
N SER A 323 -6.38 -4.00 -23.54
CA SER A 323 -7.77 -4.48 -23.62
C SER A 323 -8.51 -4.10 -24.92
N PRO A 324 -8.42 -2.86 -25.44
CA PRO A 324 -9.11 -2.51 -26.68
C PRO A 324 -8.37 -2.93 -27.96
N ARG A 325 -7.18 -3.55 -27.86
CA ARG A 325 -6.24 -3.70 -28.98
C ARG A 325 -6.10 -5.13 -29.47
N ILE A 326 -6.34 -5.30 -30.76
CA ILE A 326 -6.23 -6.57 -31.49
C ILE A 326 -5.61 -6.30 -32.86
N GLY A 327 -4.85 -7.26 -33.40
CA GLY A 327 -4.26 -7.17 -34.73
C GLY A 327 -2.78 -7.59 -34.79
N PRO A 328 -2.22 -7.74 -36.00
CA PRO A 328 -0.87 -8.29 -36.20
C PRO A 328 0.23 -7.44 -35.57
N ASP A 329 0.06 -6.11 -35.52
CA ASP A 329 1.03 -5.20 -34.89
C ASP A 329 1.13 -5.39 -33.37
N TRP A 330 0.07 -5.92 -32.74
CA TRP A 330 -0.02 -6.16 -31.30
C TRP A 330 0.30 -7.61 -30.92
N GLU A 331 0.34 -8.54 -31.87
CA GLU A 331 0.59 -9.97 -31.63
C GLU A 331 1.90 -10.24 -30.86
N PRO A 332 3.06 -9.62 -31.20
CA PRO A 332 4.30 -9.87 -30.47
C PRO A 332 4.21 -9.51 -28.99
N ILE A 333 3.53 -8.42 -28.68
CA ILE A 333 3.41 -7.94 -27.31
C ILE A 333 2.34 -8.69 -26.52
N LEU A 334 1.24 -9.08 -27.16
CA LEU A 334 0.23 -9.97 -26.57
C LEU A 334 0.83 -11.33 -26.21
N ALA A 335 1.69 -11.89 -27.07
CA ALA A 335 2.43 -13.12 -26.79
C ALA A 335 3.45 -12.97 -25.64
N ARG A 336 4.12 -11.81 -25.51
CA ARG A 336 5.00 -11.52 -24.37
C ARG A 336 4.19 -11.37 -23.07
N ARG A 337 3.07 -10.63 -23.11
CA ARG A 337 2.12 -10.51 -21.99
C ARG A 337 1.61 -11.87 -21.53
N ALA A 338 1.20 -12.76 -22.43
CA ALA A 338 0.69 -14.08 -22.07
C ALA A 338 1.75 -14.94 -21.35
N ARG A 339 3.00 -14.93 -21.83
CA ARG A 339 4.12 -15.61 -21.17
C ARG A 339 4.41 -15.02 -19.80
N LEU A 340 4.41 -13.70 -19.68
CA LEU A 340 4.56 -13.02 -18.40
C LEU A 340 3.43 -13.40 -17.43
N GLY A 341 2.17 -13.41 -17.88
CA GLY A 341 1.03 -13.81 -17.07
C GLY A 341 1.19 -15.21 -16.48
N ALA A 342 1.58 -16.20 -17.29
CA ALA A 342 1.85 -17.56 -16.80
C ALA A 342 2.99 -17.61 -15.77
N ALA A 343 4.05 -16.81 -15.97
CA ALA A 343 5.17 -16.72 -15.04
C ALA A 343 4.78 -16.05 -13.71
N LEU A 344 3.93 -15.02 -13.78
CA LEU A 344 3.35 -14.33 -12.62
C LEU A 344 2.47 -15.30 -11.81
N ASP A 345 1.55 -16.01 -12.47
CA ASP A 345 0.64 -16.97 -11.82
C ASP A 345 1.43 -18.05 -11.06
N ALA A 346 2.43 -18.65 -11.71
CA ALA A 346 3.26 -19.68 -11.10
C ALA A 346 4.03 -19.16 -9.87
N ALA A 347 4.65 -17.98 -9.99
CA ALA A 347 5.44 -17.38 -8.92
C ALA A 347 4.57 -16.92 -7.75
N PHE A 348 3.42 -16.27 -8.03
CA PHE A 348 2.52 -15.78 -7.00
C PHE A 348 1.83 -16.94 -6.27
N ALA A 349 1.42 -18.00 -6.97
CA ALA A 349 0.84 -19.19 -6.35
C ALA A 349 1.85 -19.94 -5.47
N ALA A 350 3.14 -19.90 -5.78
CA ALA A 350 4.20 -20.43 -4.91
C ALA A 350 4.35 -19.56 -3.65
N TRP A 351 4.47 -18.24 -3.83
CA TRP A 351 4.61 -17.30 -2.72
C TRP A 351 3.41 -17.35 -1.76
N LEU A 352 2.16 -17.37 -2.28
CA LEU A 352 0.94 -17.42 -1.48
C LEU A 352 0.88 -18.62 -0.53
N ARG A 353 1.38 -19.79 -0.97
CA ARG A 353 1.38 -21.01 -0.15
C ARG A 353 2.19 -20.86 1.14
N GLU A 354 3.22 -20.03 1.10
CA GLU A 354 4.13 -19.81 2.23
C GLU A 354 3.76 -18.56 3.05
N HIS A 355 3.23 -17.52 2.41
CA HIS A 355 3.11 -16.18 3.02
C HIS A 355 1.67 -15.76 3.37
N TYR A 356 0.64 -16.38 2.79
CA TYR A 356 -0.75 -15.97 3.00
C TYR A 356 -1.18 -16.03 4.46
N ALA A 357 -1.04 -17.18 5.12
CA ALA A 357 -1.44 -17.33 6.52
C ALA A 357 -0.61 -16.45 7.49
N PRO A 358 0.74 -16.39 7.37
CA PRO A 358 1.56 -15.47 8.18
C PRO A 358 1.16 -14.00 8.08
N LEU A 359 0.83 -13.50 6.88
CA LEU A 359 0.35 -12.12 6.70
C LEU A 359 -0.96 -11.82 7.43
N GLY A 360 -1.72 -12.87 7.80
CA GLY A 360 -2.94 -12.78 8.60
C GLY A 360 -2.72 -12.60 10.10
N VAL A 361 -1.47 -12.62 10.59
CA VAL A 361 -1.14 -12.47 12.02
C VAL A 361 -1.36 -11.04 12.50
N ARG A 362 -1.01 -10.05 11.68
CA ARG A 362 -1.14 -8.62 12.04
C ARG A 362 -2.25 -7.96 11.24
N GLN A 363 -3.30 -7.57 11.94
CA GLN A 363 -4.47 -6.91 11.37
C GLN A 363 -4.35 -5.39 11.30
N LEU A 364 -3.69 -4.77 12.29
CA LEU A 364 -3.59 -3.32 12.47
C LEU A 364 -2.13 -2.83 12.60
N PRO A 365 -1.85 -1.57 12.25
CA PRO A 365 -2.76 -0.58 11.66
C PRO A 365 -2.97 -0.77 10.14
N ARG A 366 -2.23 -1.69 9.51
CA ARG A 366 -2.29 -1.96 8.07
C ARG A 366 -2.93 -3.32 7.80
N PRO A 367 -4.13 -3.38 7.21
CA PRO A 367 -4.73 -4.64 6.82
C PRO A 367 -4.00 -5.30 5.65
N HIS A 368 -3.99 -6.63 5.62
CA HIS A 368 -3.43 -7.43 4.52
C HIS A 368 -4.51 -8.26 3.82
N HIS A 369 -5.54 -8.67 4.56
CA HIS A 369 -6.62 -9.51 4.06
C HIS A 369 -7.96 -8.78 4.12
N VAL A 370 -8.91 -9.16 3.26
CA VAL A 370 -10.25 -8.57 3.28
C VAL A 370 -10.97 -8.73 4.62
N TYR A 371 -10.78 -9.83 5.36
CA TYR A 371 -11.37 -9.98 6.70
C TYR A 371 -10.77 -9.05 7.75
N HIS A 372 -9.67 -8.35 7.44
CA HIS A 372 -9.13 -7.34 8.33
C HIS A 372 -9.96 -6.04 8.32
N VAL A 373 -10.75 -5.82 7.26
CA VAL A 373 -11.38 -4.52 6.96
C VAL A 373 -12.31 -4.03 8.07
N PRO A 374 -13.22 -4.82 8.68
CA PRO A 374 -14.12 -4.29 9.71
C PRO A 374 -13.38 -3.72 10.93
N GLU A 375 -12.36 -4.40 11.43
CA GLU A 375 -11.54 -3.89 12.54
C GLU A 375 -10.69 -2.68 12.12
N TYR A 376 -10.18 -2.68 10.89
CA TYR A 376 -9.47 -1.52 10.35
C TYR A 376 -10.38 -0.28 10.28
N LEU A 377 -11.62 -0.44 9.81
CA LEU A 377 -12.62 0.63 9.80
C LEU A 377 -12.95 1.10 11.22
N ALA A 378 -13.08 0.19 12.18
CA ALA A 378 -13.31 0.52 13.58
C ALA A 378 -12.13 1.29 14.19
N TYR A 379 -10.91 0.85 13.92
CA TYR A 379 -9.67 1.51 14.31
C TYR A 379 -9.57 2.92 13.74
N GLU A 380 -9.73 3.10 12.43
CA GLU A 380 -9.67 4.39 11.76
C GLU A 380 -10.76 5.35 12.28
N ARG A 381 -11.97 4.83 12.53
CA ARG A 381 -13.06 5.60 13.13
C ARG A 381 -12.66 6.16 14.49
N ARG A 382 -12.15 5.32 15.39
CA ARG A 382 -11.68 5.71 16.73
C ARG A 382 -10.56 6.74 16.63
N ARG A 383 -9.55 6.46 15.80
CA ARG A 383 -8.38 7.32 15.58
C ARG A 383 -8.75 8.71 15.07
N THR A 384 -9.75 8.80 14.20
CA THR A 384 -10.16 10.06 13.55
C THR A 384 -11.37 10.74 14.20
N GLY A 385 -11.91 10.15 15.28
CA GLY A 385 -13.10 10.68 15.96
C GLY A 385 -14.36 10.70 15.08
N ARG A 386 -14.41 9.90 14.01
CA ARG A 386 -15.55 9.88 13.08
C ARG A 386 -16.75 9.20 13.72
N ALA A 387 -17.94 9.77 13.54
CA ALA A 387 -19.16 9.24 14.14
C ALA A 387 -19.85 8.16 13.30
N ARG A 388 -19.53 8.06 12.01
CA ARG A 388 -20.19 7.18 11.03
C ARG A 388 -19.18 6.49 10.14
N VAL A 389 -19.56 5.33 9.62
CA VAL A 389 -18.77 4.52 8.70
C VAL A 389 -19.69 3.93 7.62
N ALA A 390 -19.18 3.83 6.40
CA ALA A 390 -19.83 3.15 5.30
C ALA A 390 -18.82 2.24 4.59
N LEU A 391 -19.22 1.00 4.31
CA LEU A 391 -18.52 0.04 3.48
C LEU A 391 -19.33 -0.14 2.19
N LEU A 392 -18.73 0.22 1.05
CA LEU A 392 -19.27 -0.06 -0.28
C LEU A 392 -18.47 -1.20 -0.90
N VAL A 393 -19.15 -2.29 -1.24
CA VAL A 393 -18.57 -3.47 -1.88
C VAL A 393 -19.03 -3.48 -3.33
N MET A 394 -18.09 -3.35 -4.26
CA MET A 394 -18.31 -3.56 -5.69
C MET A 394 -17.84 -4.98 -6.01
N ASP A 395 -18.77 -5.91 -6.18
CA ASP A 395 -18.43 -7.31 -6.42
C ASP A 395 -17.74 -7.48 -7.77
N GLY A 396 -16.88 -8.49 -7.90
CA GLY A 396 -16.17 -8.80 -9.16
C GLY A 396 -15.19 -7.74 -9.69
N LEU A 397 -14.99 -6.61 -9.01
CA LEU A 397 -14.20 -5.51 -9.55
C LEU A 397 -12.71 -5.83 -9.61
N SER A 398 -12.14 -5.82 -10.83
CA SER A 398 -10.70 -5.99 -11.01
C SER A 398 -9.93 -4.73 -10.65
N LEU A 399 -8.64 -4.88 -10.33
CA LEU A 399 -7.77 -3.71 -10.12
C LEU A 399 -7.67 -2.84 -11.38
N ALA A 400 -7.72 -3.43 -12.56
CA ALA A 400 -7.67 -2.72 -13.83
C ALA A 400 -8.89 -1.79 -14.00
N ASP A 401 -10.09 -2.29 -13.68
CA ASP A 401 -11.31 -1.48 -13.68
C ASP A 401 -11.24 -0.37 -12.64
N TRP A 402 -10.74 -0.66 -11.44
CA TRP A 402 -10.56 0.34 -10.39
C TRP A 402 -9.62 1.48 -10.81
N LEU A 403 -8.56 1.22 -11.58
CA LEU A 403 -7.68 2.29 -12.07
C LEU A 403 -8.44 3.29 -12.95
N LEU A 404 -9.44 2.84 -13.72
CA LEU A 404 -10.28 3.71 -14.56
C LEU A 404 -11.35 4.42 -13.71
N ILE A 405 -12.09 3.68 -12.89
CA ILE A 405 -13.17 4.21 -12.05
C ILE A 405 -12.62 5.20 -11.02
N GLY A 406 -11.56 4.82 -10.31
CA GLY A 406 -10.90 5.63 -9.30
C GLY A 406 -10.35 6.93 -9.88
N ALA A 407 -9.88 6.94 -11.14
CA ALA A 407 -9.47 8.16 -11.82
C ALA A 407 -10.68 9.07 -12.12
N ALA A 408 -11.76 8.50 -12.67
CA ALA A 408 -12.99 9.24 -12.98
C ALA A 408 -13.64 9.84 -11.72
N TRP A 409 -13.70 9.08 -10.62
CA TRP A 409 -14.27 9.55 -9.36
C TRP A 409 -13.48 10.70 -8.75
N ARG A 410 -12.14 10.61 -8.77
CA ARG A 410 -11.26 11.70 -8.30
C ARG A 410 -11.44 12.97 -9.13
N ALA A 411 -11.55 12.84 -10.45
CA ALA A 411 -11.78 13.98 -11.34
C ALA A 411 -13.13 14.65 -11.05
N ARG A 412 -14.19 13.85 -10.85
CA ARG A 412 -15.54 14.34 -10.56
C ARG A 412 -15.69 14.92 -9.14
N HIS A 413 -14.93 14.41 -8.18
CA HIS A 413 -15.09 14.72 -6.75
C HIS A 413 -13.80 15.27 -6.13
N VAL A 414 -13.39 16.46 -6.56
CA VAL A 414 -12.13 17.12 -6.14
C VAL A 414 -11.99 17.35 -4.64
N GLY A 415 -13.10 17.43 -3.90
CA GLY A 415 -13.12 17.61 -2.44
C GLY A 415 -13.00 16.31 -1.63
N TRP A 416 -13.05 15.14 -2.28
CA TRP A 416 -12.92 13.86 -1.61
C TRP A 416 -11.45 13.55 -1.29
N ARG A 417 -11.22 12.88 -0.16
CA ARG A 417 -9.92 12.34 0.20
C ARG A 417 -9.92 10.85 -0.09
N PHE A 418 -9.05 10.43 -1.01
CA PHE A 418 -8.86 9.02 -1.35
C PHE A 418 -7.63 8.49 -0.61
N SER A 419 -7.73 7.23 -0.18
CA SER A 419 -6.62 6.43 0.30
C SER A 419 -6.83 5.04 -0.28
N GLU A 420 -5.84 4.53 -1.00
CA GLU A 420 -5.90 3.21 -1.63
C GLU A 420 -4.99 2.23 -0.89
N GLN A 421 -5.48 1.02 -0.68
CA GLN A 421 -4.70 -0.06 -0.13
C GLN A 421 -5.12 -1.36 -0.80
N MET A 422 -4.13 -2.11 -1.30
CA MET A 422 -4.37 -3.40 -1.93
C MET A 422 -4.38 -4.49 -0.86
N LEU A 423 -5.43 -5.30 -0.85
CA LEU A 423 -5.64 -6.39 0.09
C LEU A 423 -5.76 -7.72 -0.65
N LEU A 424 -5.40 -8.80 0.03
CA LEU A 424 -5.65 -10.16 -0.41
C LEU A 424 -7.12 -10.52 -0.21
N ALA A 425 -7.78 -10.91 -1.29
CA ALA A 425 -9.07 -11.59 -1.25
C ALA A 425 -8.94 -12.94 -0.50
N GLN A 426 -10.07 -13.50 -0.06
CA GLN A 426 -9.99 -14.80 0.62
C GLN A 426 -9.59 -15.91 -0.33
N VAL A 427 -8.82 -16.87 0.16
CA VAL A 427 -8.55 -18.12 -0.55
C VAL A 427 -9.50 -19.21 -0.03
N PRO A 428 -10.33 -19.84 -0.88
CA PRO A 428 -10.47 -19.61 -2.33
C PRO A 428 -11.19 -18.29 -2.64
N THR A 429 -10.83 -17.65 -3.76
CA THR A 429 -11.34 -16.33 -4.21
C THR A 429 -12.74 -16.41 -4.78
N VAL A 430 -13.65 -17.03 -4.02
CA VAL A 430 -15.08 -17.14 -4.32
C VAL A 430 -15.78 -15.96 -3.66
N THR A 431 -16.69 -15.31 -4.39
CA THR A 431 -17.49 -14.17 -3.95
C THR A 431 -18.14 -14.40 -2.58
N SER A 432 -18.84 -15.52 -2.38
CA SER A 432 -19.52 -15.83 -1.11
C SER A 432 -18.58 -15.88 0.08
N VAL A 433 -17.37 -16.44 -0.10
CA VAL A 433 -16.36 -16.55 0.96
C VAL A 433 -15.72 -15.19 1.22
N SER A 434 -15.27 -14.50 0.17
CA SER A 434 -14.57 -13.22 0.29
C SER A 434 -15.46 -12.13 0.87
N ARG A 435 -16.71 -12.02 0.40
CA ARG A 435 -17.65 -10.99 0.85
C ARG A 435 -18.10 -11.20 2.29
N GLN A 436 -18.47 -12.41 2.67
CA GLN A 436 -18.83 -12.69 4.07
C GLN A 436 -17.65 -12.41 5.02
N ALA A 437 -16.44 -12.78 4.62
CA ALA A 437 -15.26 -12.50 5.42
C ALA A 437 -14.96 -10.99 5.51
N LEU A 438 -15.06 -10.26 4.39
CA LEU A 438 -14.93 -8.80 4.30
C LEU A 438 -15.93 -8.08 5.22
N ILE A 439 -17.17 -8.56 5.26
CA ILE A 439 -18.26 -7.94 6.01
C ILE A 439 -18.21 -8.31 7.50
N GLY A 440 -18.01 -9.60 7.81
CA GLY A 440 -18.03 -10.11 9.17
C GLY A 440 -16.73 -9.92 9.94
N GLY A 441 -15.61 -9.70 9.24
CA GLY A 441 -14.29 -9.61 9.85
C GLY A 441 -13.81 -10.96 10.41
N LEU A 442 -14.22 -12.05 9.76
CA LEU A 442 -13.98 -13.43 10.18
C LEU A 442 -13.18 -14.19 9.13
N ARG A 443 -12.34 -15.13 9.56
CA ARG A 443 -11.65 -16.03 8.63
C ARG A 443 -12.65 -17.05 8.06
N PRO A 444 -12.37 -17.64 6.88
CA PRO A 444 -13.25 -18.65 6.29
C PRO A 444 -13.63 -19.79 7.25
N ALA A 445 -12.71 -20.27 8.08
CA ALA A 445 -12.98 -21.33 9.06
C ALA A 445 -13.95 -20.94 10.19
N GLU A 446 -14.19 -19.65 10.39
CA GLU A 446 -15.08 -19.09 11.41
C GLU A 446 -16.44 -18.67 10.82
N LEU A 447 -16.59 -18.72 9.49
CA LEU A 447 -17.83 -18.34 8.82
C LEU A 447 -18.92 -19.40 9.04
N PRO A 448 -20.19 -18.96 9.18
CA PRO A 448 -21.32 -19.88 9.33
C PRO A 448 -21.64 -20.68 8.06
N SER A 449 -21.33 -20.12 6.88
CA SER A 449 -21.50 -20.75 5.57
C SER A 449 -20.39 -20.28 4.63
N LEU A 450 -19.94 -21.14 3.72
CA LEU A 450 -18.99 -20.79 2.65
C LEU A 450 -19.68 -20.64 1.29
N THR A 451 -20.93 -21.08 1.17
CA THR A 451 -21.60 -21.28 -0.13
C THR A 451 -22.49 -20.13 -0.54
N ASP A 452 -23.00 -19.33 0.41
CA ASP A 452 -23.95 -18.26 0.13
C ASP A 452 -23.80 -17.08 1.10
N GLY A 453 -24.27 -15.90 0.68
CA GLY A 453 -24.17 -14.65 1.43
C GLY A 453 -25.40 -14.30 2.29
N ARG A 454 -26.21 -15.29 2.73
CA ARG A 454 -27.43 -15.00 3.51
C ARG A 454 -27.12 -14.44 4.90
N GLU A 455 -25.97 -14.78 5.45
CA GLU A 455 -25.55 -14.37 6.80
C GLU A 455 -24.91 -12.98 6.84
N GLU A 456 -24.63 -12.35 5.69
CA GLU A 456 -23.96 -11.04 5.61
C GLU A 456 -24.63 -9.94 6.46
N PRO A 457 -25.97 -9.77 6.46
CA PRO A 457 -26.61 -8.76 7.32
C PRO A 457 -26.38 -9.02 8.81
N ARG A 458 -26.44 -10.30 9.22
CA ARG A 458 -26.24 -10.71 10.62
C ARG A 458 -24.78 -10.52 11.04
N LEU A 459 -23.84 -10.87 10.17
CA LEU A 459 -22.40 -10.70 10.38
C LEU A 459 -22.02 -9.23 10.55
N TRP A 460 -22.50 -8.35 9.66
CA TRP A 460 -22.29 -6.90 9.77
C TRP A 460 -22.84 -6.36 11.09
N SER A 461 -24.09 -6.73 11.41
CA SER A 461 -24.76 -6.26 12.62
C SER A 461 -24.06 -6.74 13.90
N ALA A 462 -23.64 -8.00 13.93
CA ALA A 462 -22.91 -8.59 15.06
C ALA A 462 -21.54 -7.93 15.27
N PHE A 463 -20.81 -7.62 14.19
CA PHE A 463 -19.53 -6.93 14.28
C PHE A 463 -19.70 -5.57 14.97
N TRP A 464 -20.61 -4.73 14.45
CA TRP A 464 -20.78 -3.34 14.89
C TRP A 464 -21.56 -3.18 16.19
N ALA A 465 -22.35 -4.19 16.61
CA ALA A 465 -22.96 -4.20 17.94
C ALA A 465 -21.90 -4.15 19.06
N ARG A 466 -20.73 -4.80 18.86
CA ARG A 466 -19.60 -4.74 19.80
C ARG A 466 -18.92 -3.37 19.84
N GLU A 467 -19.09 -2.59 18.78
CA GLU A 467 -18.64 -1.20 18.67
C GLU A 467 -19.74 -0.20 19.06
N GLU A 468 -20.87 -0.69 19.59
CA GLU A 468 -22.04 0.08 20.02
C GLU A 468 -22.63 0.96 18.90
N LEU A 469 -22.59 0.48 17.65
CA LEU A 469 -23.12 1.21 16.50
C LEU A 469 -24.33 0.50 15.87
N PRO A 470 -25.45 1.22 15.64
CA PRO A 470 -26.56 0.69 14.85
C PRO A 470 -26.11 0.50 13.41
N ALA A 471 -26.25 -0.73 12.93
CA ALA A 471 -25.73 -1.16 11.65
C ALA A 471 -26.86 -1.54 10.68
N VAL A 472 -26.69 -1.16 9.41
CA VAL A 472 -27.61 -1.52 8.32
C VAL A 472 -26.80 -2.12 7.17
N TYR A 473 -27.36 -3.17 6.58
CA TYR A 473 -26.85 -3.80 5.38
C TYR A 473 -27.91 -3.66 4.28
N ALA A 474 -27.50 -3.30 3.06
CA ALA A 474 -28.36 -3.29 1.90
C ALA A 474 -27.63 -3.77 0.65
N ARG A 475 -28.37 -4.39 -0.26
CA ARG A 475 -27.90 -4.67 -1.62
C ARG A 475 -28.37 -3.56 -2.54
N LEU A 476 -27.45 -3.07 -3.34
CA LEU A 476 -27.67 -2.07 -4.36
C LEU A 476 -27.88 -2.75 -5.71
N ARG A 477 -28.78 -2.15 -6.50
CA ARG A 477 -28.98 -2.44 -7.92
C ARG A 477 -29.19 -1.11 -8.61
N LEU A 478 -28.14 -0.29 -8.63
CA LEU A 478 -28.22 1.10 -9.09
C LEU A 478 -28.55 1.20 -10.59
N ASP A 479 -28.35 0.11 -11.34
CA ASP A 479 -28.78 -0.09 -12.72
C ASP A 479 -30.28 -0.36 -12.87
N ARG A 480 -30.97 -0.81 -11.81
CA ARG A 480 -32.36 -1.31 -11.84
C ARG A 480 -33.31 -0.63 -10.85
N GLY A 481 -32.87 0.32 -10.03
CA GLY A 481 -33.75 1.03 -9.10
C GLY A 481 -33.08 2.08 -8.22
N GLU A 482 -33.92 2.81 -7.48
CA GLU A 482 -33.47 3.79 -6.48
C GLU A 482 -32.85 3.10 -5.25
N PRO A 483 -31.90 3.75 -4.55
CA PRO A 483 -31.35 3.25 -3.30
C PRO A 483 -32.46 3.03 -2.26
N PRO A 484 -32.39 1.98 -1.42
CA PRO A 484 -33.40 1.72 -0.39
C PRO A 484 -33.65 2.95 0.50
N PRO A 485 -34.92 3.28 0.83
CA PRO A 485 -35.27 4.52 1.53
C PRO A 485 -34.63 4.65 2.92
N ASP A 486 -34.33 3.52 3.57
CA ASP A 486 -33.70 3.46 4.89
C ASP A 486 -32.23 3.93 4.89
N LEU A 487 -31.60 4.07 3.72
CA LEU A 487 -30.23 4.55 3.58
C LEU A 487 -30.07 6.04 3.95
N GLY A 488 -31.14 6.83 3.84
CA GLY A 488 -31.17 8.25 4.20
C GLY A 488 -31.57 8.53 5.66
N ALA A 489 -31.94 7.50 6.41
CA ALA A 489 -32.41 7.68 7.78
C ALA A 489 -31.26 8.14 8.71
N PRO A 490 -31.51 9.00 9.71
CA PRO A 490 -30.48 9.45 10.66
C PRO A 490 -30.01 8.35 11.64
N GLY A 491 -30.70 7.21 11.68
CA GLY A 491 -30.46 6.08 12.59
C GLY A 491 -29.17 5.28 12.34
N PRO A 492 -28.91 4.74 11.14
CA PRO A 492 -27.70 3.95 10.89
C PRO A 492 -26.42 4.78 11.03
N ARG A 493 -25.45 4.21 11.76
CA ARG A 493 -24.09 4.77 11.90
C ARG A 493 -23.01 3.88 11.31
N ALA A 494 -23.33 2.61 11.03
CA ALA A 494 -22.49 1.69 10.27
C ALA A 494 -23.28 1.12 9.08
N LEU A 495 -22.95 1.55 7.86
CA LEU A 495 -23.65 1.15 6.65
C LEU A 495 -22.80 0.17 5.83
N CYS A 496 -23.39 -0.92 5.36
CA CYS A 496 -22.80 -1.80 4.35
C CYS A 496 -23.69 -1.84 3.11
N LEU A 497 -23.11 -1.51 1.96
CA LEU A 497 -23.75 -1.50 0.66
C LEU A 497 -23.02 -2.49 -0.24
N VAL A 498 -23.74 -3.42 -0.86
CA VAL A 498 -23.15 -4.34 -1.83
C VAL A 498 -23.80 -4.16 -3.19
N ASP A 499 -22.99 -3.86 -4.19
CA ASP A 499 -23.38 -3.86 -5.60
C ASP A 499 -22.93 -5.17 -6.26
N ASP A 500 -23.91 -6.01 -6.63
CA ASP A 500 -23.70 -7.29 -7.31
C ASP A 500 -23.78 -7.12 -8.86
N GLY A 501 -23.87 -5.89 -9.38
CA GLY A 501 -24.22 -5.61 -10.78
C GLY A 501 -23.10 -5.81 -11.81
N ILE A 502 -21.83 -5.94 -11.37
CA ILE A 502 -20.67 -6.04 -12.28
C ILE A 502 -20.48 -7.47 -12.84
N ASP A 503 -21.01 -8.49 -12.15
CA ASP A 503 -20.98 -9.90 -12.60
C ASP A 503 -22.26 -10.35 -13.35
N GLY A 504 -23.11 -9.39 -13.76
CA GLY A 504 -24.47 -9.63 -14.30
C GLY A 504 -24.62 -9.58 -15.81
#